data_AF-A0A5J4PJU4-F1
#
_entry.id   AF-A0A5J4PJU4-F1
#
_cell.length_a   1.000
_cell.length_b   1.000
_cell.length_c   1.000
_cell.angle_alpha   90.00
_cell.angle_beta   90.00
_cell.angle_gamma   90.00
#
_symmetry.space_group_name_H-M   'P 1'
#
loop_
_entity.id
_entity.type
_entity.pdbx_description
1 polymer ?
#
loop_
_entity_poly.entity_id
_entity_poly.type
_entity_poly.pdbx_seq_one_letter_code
_entity_poly.pdbx_strand_id
1 'polypeptide(L)'
;LVIDGGFSKAYQPETGIAGYTLVYHSHGLELVQHAPFQSTQKVIEEGQDIKSTRFVIEFNTQRVMVRDTDKGKTLVTRIEELNELLAAYRMGLIKEKV
;
A
#
# COMPACT_ATOMS: atom_id res chain seq x y z
N LEU A 1 -0.98 -15.55 -9.14
CA LEU A 1 0.42 -15.58 -8.65
C LEU A 1 0.40 -15.96 -7.18
N VAL A 2 1.05 -17.05 -6.77
CA VAL A 2 1.15 -17.46 -5.36
C VAL A 2 2.60 -17.31 -4.94
N ILE A 3 2.86 -16.61 -3.84
CA ILE A 3 4.20 -16.43 -3.28
C ILE A 3 4.19 -16.97 -1.86
N ASP A 4 4.98 -18.01 -1.62
CA ASP A 4 5.06 -18.73 -0.33
C ASP A 4 6.25 -18.25 0.54
N GLY A 5 6.65 -16.99 0.37
CA GLY A 5 8.02 -16.57 0.69
C GLY A 5 8.18 -15.24 1.43
N GLY A 6 7.18 -14.79 2.19
CA GLY A 6 7.37 -13.63 3.08
C GLY A 6 8.40 -13.95 4.17
N PHE A 7 9.54 -13.23 4.19
CA PHE A 7 10.66 -13.40 5.12
C PHE A 7 10.95 -14.87 5.55
N SER A 8 10.92 -15.81 4.59
CA SER A 8 10.93 -17.23 4.92
C SER A 8 12.31 -17.68 5.40
N LYS A 9 12.48 -17.75 6.73
CA LYS A 9 13.69 -18.25 7.40
C LYS A 9 14.10 -19.65 6.93
N ALA A 10 13.12 -20.48 6.58
CA ALA A 10 13.34 -21.88 6.23
C ALA A 10 14.14 -22.10 4.94
N TYR A 11 14.10 -21.14 4.01
CA TYR A 11 14.79 -21.24 2.71
C TYR A 11 16.02 -20.33 2.61
N GLN A 12 16.32 -19.53 3.63
CA GLN A 12 17.48 -18.63 3.62
C GLN A 12 18.82 -19.37 3.50
N PRO A 13 19.05 -20.53 4.16
CA PRO A 13 20.31 -21.26 4.05
C PRO A 13 20.66 -21.67 2.61
N GLU A 14 19.66 -22.04 1.82
CA GLU A 14 19.82 -22.52 0.45
C GLU A 14 19.84 -21.38 -0.57
N THR A 15 18.97 -20.38 -0.38
CA THR A 15 18.75 -19.31 -1.38
C THR A 15 19.60 -18.07 -1.14
N GLY A 16 20.13 -17.88 0.07
CA GLY A 16 20.90 -16.69 0.46
C GLY A 16 20.09 -15.40 0.52
N ILE A 17 18.77 -15.45 0.38
CA ILE A 17 17.86 -14.30 0.43
C ILE A 17 16.94 -14.39 1.63
N ALA A 18 16.50 -13.25 2.18
CA ALA A 18 15.61 -13.23 3.32
C ALA A 18 14.18 -13.65 2.98
N GLY A 19 13.78 -13.48 1.72
CA GLY A 19 12.45 -13.76 1.19
C GLY A 19 12.04 -12.73 0.13
N TYR A 20 10.80 -12.84 -0.31
CA TYR A 20 10.19 -11.94 -1.27
C TYR A 20 8.97 -11.24 -0.68
N THR A 21 8.66 -10.06 -1.21
CA THR A 21 7.42 -9.33 -0.95
C THR A 21 6.81 -8.95 -2.28
N LEU A 22 5.54 -9.30 -2.47
CA LEU A 22 4.75 -8.79 -3.59
C LEU A 22 4.16 -7.45 -3.19
N VAL A 23 4.54 -6.39 -3.91
CA VAL A 23 4.07 -5.03 -3.67
C VAL A 23 3.15 -4.62 -4.81
N TYR A 24 1.90 -4.29 -4.48
CA TYR A 24 1.00 -3.66 -5.42
C TYR A 24 0.83 -2.18 -5.06
N HIS A 25 0.90 -1.31 -6.07
CA HIS A 25 0.62 0.12 -5.93
C HIS A 25 0.01 0.70 -7.21
N SER A 26 -0.31 1.99 -7.20
CA SER A 26 -1.04 2.64 -8.31
C SER A 26 -0.42 2.43 -9.70
N HIS A 27 0.89 2.21 -9.77
CA HIS A 27 1.63 2.01 -11.03
C HIS A 27 1.70 0.56 -11.50
N GLY A 28 1.34 -0.42 -10.67
CA GLY A 28 1.48 -1.83 -11.02
C GLY A 28 1.92 -2.72 -9.86
N LEU A 29 2.38 -3.91 -10.22
CA LEU A 29 2.76 -5.01 -9.37
C LEU A 29 4.26 -5.28 -9.46
N GLU A 30 4.93 -5.31 -8.32
CA GLU A 30 6.37 -5.49 -8.21
C GLU A 30 6.70 -6.61 -7.23
N LEU A 31 7.73 -7.39 -7.56
CA LEU A 31 8.33 -8.37 -6.67
C LEU A 31 9.61 -7.81 -6.09
N VAL A 32 9.66 -7.73 -4.76
CA VAL A 32 10.81 -7.21 -4.03
C VAL A 32 11.51 -8.36 -3.33
N GLN A 33 12.75 -8.63 -3.69
CA GLN A 33 13.63 -9.58 -3.01
C GLN A 33 14.40 -8.86 -1.91
N HIS A 34 14.50 -9.47 -0.73
CA HIS A 34 15.24 -8.91 0.41
C HIS A 34 16.51 -9.69 0.71
N ALA A 35 17.59 -9.00 1.05
CA ALA A 35 18.79 -9.63 1.59
C ALA A 35 18.62 -9.95 3.08
N PRO A 36 19.23 -11.05 3.59
CA PRO A 36 19.20 -11.38 5.00
C PRO A 36 20.04 -10.39 5.83
N PHE A 37 19.56 -10.11 7.03
CA PHE A 37 20.34 -9.42 8.05
C PHE A 37 21.27 -10.40 8.77
N GLN A 38 22.45 -9.95 9.17
CA GLN A 38 23.38 -10.78 9.95
C GLN A 38 22.92 -10.96 11.40
N SER A 39 22.52 -9.87 12.08
CA SER A 39 21.88 -9.92 13.40
C SER A 39 21.19 -8.59 13.71
N THR A 40 20.18 -8.61 14.58
CA THR A 40 19.50 -7.39 15.04
C THR A 40 20.49 -6.42 15.68
N GLN A 41 21.41 -6.92 16.51
CA GLN A 41 22.42 -6.10 17.19
C GLN A 41 23.28 -5.33 16.18
N LYS A 42 23.81 -6.02 15.18
CA LYS A 42 24.70 -5.43 14.18
C LYS A 42 23.97 -4.41 13.30
N VAL A 43 22.72 -4.69 12.94
CA VAL A 43 21.89 -3.76 12.16
C VAL A 43 21.65 -2.46 12.91
N ILE A 44 21.40 -2.54 14.22
CA ILE A 44 21.19 -1.36 15.07
C ILE A 44 22.50 -0.56 15.24
N GLU A 45 23.60 -1.24 15.55
CA GLU A 45 24.90 -0.59 15.79
C GLU A 45 25.46 0.08 14.54
N GLU A 46 25.34 -0.57 13.38
CA GLU A 46 25.90 -0.08 12.12
C GLU A 46 24.89 0.76 11.31
N GLY A 47 23.65 0.89 11.78
CA GLY A 47 22.59 1.62 11.08
C GLY A 47 22.31 1.06 9.68
N GLN A 48 22.40 -0.26 9.51
CA GLN A 48 22.19 -0.89 8.21
C GLN A 48 20.72 -0.84 7.79
N ASP A 49 20.46 -0.45 6.54
CA ASP A 49 19.12 -0.47 5.95
C ASP A 49 18.84 -1.77 5.19
N ILE A 50 17.57 -2.02 4.87
CA ILE A 50 17.12 -3.14 4.05
C ILE A 50 17.72 -3.00 2.64
N LYS A 51 18.46 -4.02 2.21
CA LYS A 51 18.90 -4.15 0.83
C LYS A 51 17.88 -4.96 0.05
N SER A 52 17.25 -4.34 -0.95
CA SER A 52 16.25 -4.98 -1.79
C SER A 52 16.55 -4.86 -3.28
N THR A 53 16.24 -5.91 -4.02
CA THR A 53 16.21 -5.91 -5.49
C THR A 53 14.76 -5.96 -5.95
N ARG A 54 14.37 -5.06 -6.86
CA ARG A 54 13.00 -4.96 -7.37
C ARG A 54 12.92 -5.54 -8.78
N PHE A 55 11.93 -6.39 -8.99
CA PHE A 55 11.56 -6.94 -10.29
C PHE A 55 10.15 -6.47 -10.60
N VAL A 56 9.96 -5.71 -11.68
CA VAL A 56 8.61 -5.32 -12.09
C VAL A 56 7.96 -6.49 -12.80
N ILE A 57 6.82 -6.94 -12.27
CA ILE A 57 6.05 -8.04 -12.85
C ILE A 57 5.07 -7.50 -13.88
N GLU A 58 4.34 -6.45 -13.52
CA GLU A 58 3.29 -5.89 -14.36
C GLU A 58 3.15 -4.39 -14.11
N PHE A 59 3.07 -3.63 -15.20
CA PHE A 59 2.69 -2.22 -15.14
C PHE A 59 1.21 -2.10 -15.45
N ASN A 60 0.48 -1.34 -14.62
CA ASN A 60 -0.87 -0.96 -14.99
C ASN A 60 -0.79 0.04 -16.15
N THR A 61 -1.52 -0.23 -17.24
CA THR A 61 -1.61 0.68 -18.40
C THR A 61 -2.23 2.03 -18.05
N GLN A 62 -3.03 2.08 -16.98
CA GLN A 62 -3.65 3.27 -16.42
C GLN A 62 -3.41 3.29 -14.91
N ARG A 63 -3.04 4.45 -14.35
CA ARG A 63 -2.79 4.59 -12.92
C ARG A 63 -4.09 4.44 -12.14
N VAL A 64 -4.12 3.53 -11.17
CA VAL A 64 -5.25 3.39 -10.24
C VAL A 64 -5.20 4.49 -9.19
N MET A 65 -6.25 5.30 -9.11
CA MET A 65 -6.38 6.40 -8.16
C MET A 65 -7.23 5.97 -6.96
N VAL A 66 -7.12 6.71 -5.84
CA VAL A 66 -7.92 6.43 -4.64
C VAL A 66 -9.42 6.39 -4.96
N ARG A 67 -9.91 7.29 -5.81
CA ARG A 67 -11.33 7.35 -6.23
C ARG A 67 -11.84 6.06 -6.91
N ASP A 68 -10.93 5.30 -7.52
CA ASP A 68 -11.27 4.07 -8.24
C ASP A 68 -11.42 2.87 -7.28
N THR A 69 -10.90 3.00 -6.05
CA THR A 69 -11.06 2.00 -5.00
C THR A 69 -12.45 2.06 -4.38
N ASP A 70 -12.89 0.98 -3.71
CA ASP A 70 -14.20 0.96 -3.05
C ASP A 70 -14.31 2.00 -1.94
N LYS A 71 -13.23 2.23 -1.18
CA LYS A 71 -13.16 3.33 -0.22
C LYS A 71 -13.26 4.70 -0.91
N GLY A 72 -12.65 4.84 -2.08
CA GLY A 72 -12.78 6.01 -2.93
C GLY A 72 -14.21 6.32 -3.29
N LYS A 73 -14.96 5.31 -3.72
CA LYS A 73 -16.40 5.43 -4.02
C LYS A 73 -17.18 5.92 -2.79
N THR A 74 -16.93 5.32 -1.62
CA THR A 74 -17.56 5.78 -0.36
C THR A 74 -17.23 7.24 -0.05
N LEU A 75 -15.98 7.67 -0.28
CA LEU A 75 -15.59 9.06 -0.06
C LEU A 75 -16.29 10.01 -1.04
N VAL A 76 -16.42 9.63 -2.32
CA VAL A 76 -17.14 10.43 -3.32
C VAL A 76 -18.60 10.59 -2.91
N THR A 77 -19.28 9.50 -2.56
CA THR A 77 -20.65 9.57 -2.04
C THR A 77 -20.76 10.48 -0.83
N ARG A 78 -19.82 10.39 0.11
CA ARG A 78 -19.83 11.25 1.29
C ARG A 78 -19.65 12.73 0.95
N ILE A 79 -18.82 13.04 -0.05
CA ILE A 79 -18.64 14.41 -0.53
C ILE A 79 -19.95 14.94 -1.14
N GLU A 80 -20.63 14.14 -1.94
CA GLU A 80 -21.92 14.49 -2.55
C GLU A 80 -22.98 14.76 -1.47
N GLU A 81 -23.13 13.86 -0.50
CA GLU A 81 -24.04 14.03 0.65
C GLU A 81 -23.76 15.32 1.42
N LEU A 82 -22.48 15.64 1.67
CA LEU A 82 -22.10 16.85 2.41
C LEU A 82 -22.38 18.12 1.58
N ASN A 83 -22.21 18.07 0.26
CA ASN A 83 -22.54 19.19 -0.62
C ASN A 83 -24.06 19.43 -0.66
N GLU A 84 -24.86 18.37 -0.71
CA GLU A 84 -26.32 18.46 -0.64
C GLU A 84 -26.77 19.04 0.72
N LEU A 85 -26.20 18.55 1.81
CA LEU A 85 -26.47 19.07 3.15
C LEU A 85 -26.14 20.57 3.24
N LEU A 86 -24.98 20.97 2.72
CA LEU A 86 -24.55 22.36 2.69
C LEU A 86 -25.50 23.24 1.84
N ALA A 87 -25.96 22.74 0.70
CA ALA A 87 -26.93 23.43 -0.14
C ALA A 87 -28.28 23.60 0.57
N ALA A 88 -28.80 22.53 1.17
CA ALA A 88 -30.05 22.56 1.93
C ALA A 88 -30.00 23.55 3.11
N TYR A 89 -28.85 23.63 3.80
CA TYR A 89 -28.63 24.63 4.84
C TYR A 89 -28.65 26.06 4.27
N ARG A 90 -27.90 26.32 3.19
CA ARG A 90 -27.83 27.64 2.54
C ARG A 90 -29.18 28.11 1.98
N MET A 91 -30.01 27.19 1.53
CA MET A 91 -31.36 27.47 1.04
C MET A 91 -32.40 27.62 2.16
N GLY A 92 -32.01 27.41 3.43
CA GLY A 92 -32.92 27.49 4.57
C GLY A 92 -33.88 26.30 4.70
N LEU A 93 -33.67 25.23 3.93
CA LEU A 93 -34.46 23.99 4.00
C LEU A 93 -34.15 23.20 5.28
N ILE A 94 -32.90 23.27 5.74
CA ILE A 94 -32.44 22.74 7.03
C ILE A 94 -31.96 23.93 7.85
N LYS A 95 -32.47 24.07 9.07
CA LYS A 95 -32.03 25.10 10.01
C LYS A 95 -31.02 24.52 10.99
N GLU A 96 -30.07 25.36 11.40
CA GLU A 96 -29.21 25.04 12.52
C GLU A 96 -30.07 24.82 13.76
N LYS A 97 -29.82 23.73 14.46
CA LYS A 97 -30.42 23.52 15.78
C LYS A 97 -29.52 24.27 16.76
N VAL A 98 -30.04 25.39 17.29
CA VAL A 98 -29.44 26.11 18.42
C VAL A 98 -29.56 25.26 19.68
#